data_AF-A0A183PX17-F1
#
_entry.id   AF-A0A183PX17-F1
#
_cell.length_a   1.000
_cell.length_b   1.000
_cell.length_c   1.000
_cell.angle_alpha   90.00
_cell.angle_beta   90.00
_cell.angle_gamma   90.00
#
_symmetry.space_group_name_H-M   'P 1'
#
loop_
_entity.id
_entity.type
_entity.pdbx_description
1 polymer ?
#
loop_
_entity_poly.entity_id
_entity_poly.type
_entity_poly.pdbx_seq_one_letter_code
_entity_poly.pdbx_strand_id
1 'polypeptide(L)'
;MFSFIWNEKFWLPHNVTWDLMKEINSAGVSPTLTKSMDCFYAVAVLTAIRYYLKKSVFIPHGLSLGFRFPKISHVPDIPALKTVFEKNHKPTYVQIKELSKTLNLSDRSIEAWFRKKRNCEKFPTIVKLVESEWKLCYYTTMFLYGLFALHDKSYFWDVRDTMMNYPYHVI
;
A
#
# COMPACT_ATOMS: atom_id res chain seq x y z
N MET A 1 7.97 -27.56 -15.63
CA MET A 1 7.90 -26.97 -14.27
C MET A 1 6.47 -26.55 -13.90
N PHE A 2 5.69 -25.93 -14.80
CA PHE A 2 4.30 -25.53 -14.54
C PHE A 2 3.30 -26.69 -14.31
N SER A 3 3.55 -27.88 -14.88
CA SER A 3 2.65 -29.04 -14.74
C SER A 3 2.53 -29.58 -13.31
N PHE A 4 3.54 -29.34 -12.45
CA PHE A 4 3.47 -29.72 -11.03
C PHE A 4 2.51 -28.81 -10.26
N ILE A 5 2.52 -27.50 -10.55
CA ILE A 5 1.70 -26.51 -9.85
C ILE A 5 0.22 -26.81 -10.07
N TRP A 6 -0.19 -27.32 -11.22
CA TRP A 6 -1.60 -27.59 -11.54
C TRP A 6 -2.03 -29.05 -11.34
N ASN A 7 -1.30 -29.81 -10.54
CA ASN A 7 -1.63 -31.20 -10.26
C ASN A 7 -2.96 -31.30 -9.49
N GLU A 8 -3.93 -32.02 -10.06
CA GLU A 8 -5.27 -32.21 -9.50
C GLU A 8 -5.26 -32.78 -8.07
N LYS A 9 -4.37 -33.73 -7.78
CA LYS A 9 -4.30 -34.37 -6.45
C LYS A 9 -3.88 -33.42 -5.33
N PHE A 10 -3.24 -32.29 -5.66
CA PHE A 10 -2.81 -31.31 -4.67
C PHE A 10 -3.91 -30.30 -4.33
N TRP A 11 -4.71 -29.89 -5.32
CA TRP A 11 -5.72 -28.84 -5.16
C TRP A 11 -7.14 -29.37 -4.98
N LEU A 12 -7.43 -30.56 -5.50
CA LEU A 12 -8.78 -31.09 -5.61
C LEU A 12 -9.00 -32.29 -4.67
N PRO A 13 -10.24 -32.48 -4.19
CA PRO A 13 -10.62 -33.69 -3.47
C PRO A 13 -10.41 -34.95 -4.33
N HIS A 14 -10.37 -36.11 -3.68
CA HIS A 14 -10.32 -37.38 -4.39
C HIS A 14 -11.50 -37.51 -5.37
N ASN A 15 -11.22 -38.00 -6.57
CA ASN A 15 -12.17 -38.21 -7.67
C ASN A 15 -12.75 -36.93 -8.32
N VAL A 16 -12.10 -35.77 -8.12
CA VAL A 16 -12.46 -34.51 -8.77
C VAL A 16 -11.36 -34.11 -9.76
N THR A 17 -11.75 -33.75 -10.99
CA THR A 17 -10.83 -33.27 -12.04
C THR A 17 -11.06 -31.80 -12.35
N TRP A 18 -10.09 -31.14 -12.99
CA TRP A 18 -10.26 -29.74 -13.42
C TRP A 18 -11.39 -29.58 -14.43
N ASP A 19 -11.67 -30.60 -15.24
CA ASP A 19 -12.73 -30.55 -16.24
C ASP A 19 -14.12 -30.63 -15.60
N LEU A 20 -14.29 -31.44 -14.54
CA LEU A 20 -15.51 -31.44 -13.73
C LEU A 20 -15.73 -30.06 -13.07
N MET A 21 -14.66 -29.43 -12.58
CA MET A 21 -14.75 -28.09 -12.00
C MET A 21 -15.18 -27.04 -13.04
N LYS A 22 -14.66 -27.12 -14.27
CA LYS A 22 -15.08 -26.23 -15.37
C LYS A 22 -16.55 -26.41 -15.72
N GLU A 23 -17.02 -27.65 -15.76
CA GLU A 23 -18.43 -27.97 -16.03
C GLU A 23 -19.35 -27.37 -14.96
N ILE A 24 -19.05 -27.60 -13.68
CA ILE A 24 -19.78 -27.00 -12.54
C ILE A 24 -19.76 -25.47 -12.60
N ASN A 25 -18.62 -24.86 -12.92
CA ASN A 25 -18.50 -23.40 -13.05
C ASN A 25 -19.31 -22.86 -14.25
N SER A 26 -19.34 -23.59 -15.37
CA SER A 26 -20.04 -23.19 -16.60
C SER A 26 -21.57 -23.30 -16.50
N ALA A 27 -22.08 -24.15 -15.60
CA ALA A 27 -23.49 -24.28 -15.28
C ALA A 27 -24.06 -23.07 -14.49
N GLY A 28 -23.26 -22.01 -14.29
CA GLY A 28 -23.69 -20.74 -13.68
C GLY A 28 -23.42 -20.63 -12.18
N VAL A 29 -22.75 -21.62 -11.58
CA VAL A 29 -22.67 -21.77 -10.12
C VAL A 29 -21.40 -21.18 -9.51
N SER A 30 -20.45 -20.74 -10.34
CA SER A 30 -19.26 -20.03 -9.88
C SER A 30 -19.13 -18.70 -10.59
N PRO A 31 -18.76 -17.61 -9.90
CA PRO A 31 -18.39 -16.37 -10.55
C PRO A 31 -17.13 -16.63 -11.38
N THR A 32 -17.34 -17.01 -12.64
CA THR A 32 -16.28 -17.25 -13.62
C THR A 32 -15.32 -16.06 -13.64
N LEU A 33 -14.03 -16.35 -13.75
CA LEU A 33 -12.90 -15.43 -13.88
C LEU A 33 -12.98 -14.51 -15.12
N THR A 34 -14.15 -14.37 -15.73
CA THR A 34 -14.48 -13.48 -16.85
C THR A 34 -14.57 -12.01 -16.44
N LYS A 35 -14.51 -11.69 -15.14
CA LYS A 35 -14.57 -10.32 -14.57
C LYS A 35 -13.20 -9.66 -14.37
N SER A 36 -12.13 -10.16 -14.99
CA SER A 36 -10.78 -9.58 -14.85
C SER A 36 -10.71 -8.11 -15.28
N MET A 37 -11.54 -7.70 -16.24
CA MET A 37 -11.69 -6.30 -16.65
C MET A 37 -12.42 -5.46 -15.60
N ASP A 38 -13.38 -6.04 -14.88
CA ASP A 38 -14.07 -5.37 -13.77
C ASP A 38 -13.10 -5.01 -12.63
N CYS A 39 -12.04 -5.81 -12.43
CA CYS A 39 -10.98 -5.47 -11.49
C CYS A 39 -10.26 -4.17 -11.89
N PHE A 40 -9.96 -3.99 -13.18
CA PHE A 40 -9.34 -2.74 -13.65
C PHE A 40 -10.28 -1.54 -13.50
N TYR A 41 -11.58 -1.70 -13.79
CA TYR A 41 -12.58 -0.66 -13.55
C TYR A 41 -12.69 -0.31 -12.07
N ALA A 42 -12.74 -1.30 -11.18
CA ALA A 42 -12.77 -1.08 -9.74
C ALA A 42 -11.53 -0.34 -9.24
N VAL A 43 -10.34 -0.69 -9.73
CA VAL A 43 -9.08 0.01 -9.41
C VAL A 43 -9.12 1.46 -9.91
N ALA A 44 -9.62 1.71 -11.12
CA ALA A 44 -9.74 3.06 -11.68
C ALA A 44 -10.69 3.92 -10.84
N VAL A 45 -11.87 3.40 -10.49
CA VAL A 45 -12.85 4.09 -9.63
C VAL A 45 -12.28 4.36 -8.24
N LEU A 46 -11.66 3.37 -7.59
CA LEU A 46 -11.04 3.55 -6.27
C LEU A 46 -9.91 4.59 -6.30
N THR A 47 -9.14 4.64 -7.39
CA THR A 47 -8.10 5.65 -7.58
C THR A 47 -8.68 7.05 -7.72
N ALA A 48 -9.77 7.21 -8.47
CA ALA A 48 -10.47 8.48 -8.61
C ALA A 48 -11.06 8.96 -7.27
N ILE A 49 -11.71 8.05 -6.52
CA ILE A 49 -12.23 8.33 -5.17
C ILE A 49 -11.09 8.75 -4.24
N ARG A 50 -9.98 8.01 -4.24
CA ARG A 50 -8.79 8.35 -3.44
C ARG A 50 -8.29 9.75 -3.77
N TYR A 51 -8.18 10.08 -5.05
CA TYR A 51 -7.72 11.40 -5.49
C TYR A 51 -8.65 12.52 -4.99
N TYR A 52 -9.96 12.32 -5.13
CA TYR A 52 -10.97 13.27 -4.67
C TYR A 52 -10.95 13.45 -3.14
N LEU A 53 -11.03 12.36 -2.37
CA LEU A 53 -11.03 12.42 -0.90
C LEU A 53 -9.74 13.05 -0.36
N LYS A 54 -8.60 12.74 -0.97
CA LYS A 54 -7.32 13.38 -0.63
C LYS A 54 -7.41 14.90 -0.72
N LYS A 55 -7.91 15.43 -1.84
CA LYS A 55 -7.94 16.88 -2.10
C LYS A 55 -9.04 17.59 -1.32
N SER A 56 -10.22 16.97 -1.22
CA SER A 56 -11.42 17.61 -0.70
C SER A 56 -11.61 17.42 0.81
N VAL A 57 -11.10 16.33 1.39
CA VAL A 57 -11.37 15.96 2.79
C VAL A 57 -10.08 15.85 3.60
N PHE A 58 -9.16 14.99 3.18
CA PHE A 58 -7.99 14.64 4.02
C PHE A 58 -7.00 15.78 4.19
N ILE A 59 -6.69 16.52 3.10
CA ILE A 59 -5.80 17.69 3.20
C ILE A 59 -6.44 18.79 4.06
N PRO A 60 -7.68 19.25 3.81
CA PRO A 60 -8.33 20.24 4.68
C PRO A 60 -8.42 19.80 6.14
N HIS A 61 -8.74 18.53 6.41
CA HIS A 61 -8.78 17.97 7.76
C HIS A 61 -7.41 18.05 8.44
N GLY A 62 -6.33 17.64 7.74
CA GLY A 62 -4.97 17.77 8.27
C GLY A 62 -4.55 19.22 8.53
N LEU A 63 -4.93 20.15 7.66
CA LEU A 63 -4.67 21.58 7.85
C LEU A 63 -5.46 22.14 9.05
N SER A 64 -6.70 21.70 9.24
CA SER A 64 -7.53 22.06 10.40
C SER A 64 -6.95 21.58 11.73
N LEU A 65 -6.26 20.42 11.73
CA LEU A 65 -5.52 19.91 12.90
C LEU A 65 -4.19 20.64 13.14
N GLY A 66 -3.87 21.66 12.32
CA GLY A 66 -2.65 22.46 12.45
C GLY A 66 -1.42 21.85 11.79
N PHE A 67 -1.56 20.74 11.05
CA PHE A 67 -0.45 20.23 10.24
C PHE A 67 -0.16 21.19 9.10
N ARG A 68 1.11 21.30 8.73
CA ARG A 68 1.55 22.16 7.64
C ARG A 68 2.31 21.36 6.61
N PHE A 69 2.16 21.76 5.35
CA PHE A 69 3.07 21.29 4.32
C PHE A 69 4.48 21.76 4.65
N PRO A 70 5.48 20.87 4.59
CA PRO A 70 6.86 21.28 4.82
C PRO A 70 7.25 22.26 3.73
N LYS A 71 7.86 23.36 4.15
CA LYS A 71 8.49 24.27 3.21
C LYS A 71 9.59 23.49 2.50
N ILE A 72 9.54 23.45 1.16
CA ILE A 72 10.60 22.83 0.36
C ILE A 72 11.89 23.56 0.70
N SER A 73 12.76 22.85 1.39
CA SER A 73 14.00 23.39 1.88
C SER A 73 15.04 23.13 0.79
N HIS A 74 15.41 24.18 0.05
CA HIS A 74 16.47 24.08 -0.97
C HIS A 74 17.81 23.77 -0.28
N VAL A 75 18.33 22.56 -0.48
CA VAL A 75 19.64 22.16 0.02
C VAL A 75 20.67 22.49 -1.07
N PRO A 76 21.70 23.30 -0.77
CA PRO A 76 22.77 23.59 -1.73
C PRO A 76 23.38 22.31 -2.32
N ASP A 77 23.62 22.29 -3.63
CA ASP A 77 24.22 21.14 -4.28
C ASP A 77 25.74 21.16 -4.14
N ILE A 78 26.26 20.42 -3.16
CA ILE A 78 27.70 20.28 -2.89
C ILE A 78 28.06 18.78 -3.01
N PRO A 79 28.73 18.35 -4.09
CA PRO A 79 29.00 16.94 -4.35
C PRO A 79 29.75 16.23 -3.21
N ALA A 80 30.75 16.88 -2.61
CA ALA A 80 31.51 16.32 -1.50
C ALA A 80 30.68 16.03 -0.24
N LEU A 81 29.66 16.86 0.04
CA LEU A 81 28.76 16.62 1.17
C LEU A 81 27.78 15.49 0.87
N LYS A 82 27.35 15.34 -0.38
CA LYS A 82 26.46 14.23 -0.81
C LYS A 82 27.16 12.87 -0.68
N THR A 83 28.40 12.75 -1.17
CA THR A 83 29.15 11.48 -1.10
C THR A 83 29.39 11.03 0.35
N VAL A 84 29.63 11.97 1.26
CA VAL A 84 29.73 11.65 2.70
C VAL A 84 28.35 11.30 3.27
N PHE A 85 27.30 12.02 2.89
CA PHE A 85 25.94 11.77 3.36
C PHE A 85 25.42 10.38 2.98
N GLU A 86 25.72 9.91 1.76
CA GLU A 86 25.37 8.56 1.29
C GLU A 86 26.04 7.46 2.14
N LYS A 87 27.25 7.70 2.63
CA LYS A 87 27.96 6.77 3.53
C LYS A 87 27.50 6.90 4.98
N ASN A 88 27.23 8.12 5.44
CA ASN A 88 26.82 8.41 6.80
C ASN A 88 25.93 9.67 6.88
N HIS A 89 24.66 9.47 7.24
CA HIS A 89 23.69 10.55 7.44
C HIS A 89 24.04 11.49 8.62
N LYS A 90 24.87 11.06 9.58
CA LYS A 90 25.29 11.82 10.76
C LYS A 90 26.83 11.79 10.89
N PRO A 91 27.54 12.70 10.18
CA PRO A 91 29.00 12.72 10.22
C PRO A 91 29.52 13.06 11.63
N THR A 92 30.66 12.47 11.98
CA THR A 92 31.35 12.75 13.24
C THR A 92 32.01 14.13 13.21
N TYR A 93 32.27 14.73 14.37
CA TYR A 93 32.96 16.03 14.48
C TYR A 93 34.29 16.10 13.70
N VAL A 94 35.07 15.01 13.69
CA VAL A 94 36.31 14.91 12.92
C VAL A 94 36.05 15.05 11.41
N GLN A 95 35.04 14.35 10.89
CA GLN A 95 34.65 14.42 9.48
C GLN A 95 34.13 15.80 9.09
N ILE A 96 33.40 16.47 9.99
CA ILE A 96 32.93 17.84 9.77
C ILE A 96 34.12 18.80 9.63
N LYS A 97 35.14 18.68 10.50
CA LYS A 97 36.36 19.49 10.41
C LYS A 97 37.17 19.24 9.15
N GLU A 98 37.30 17.99 8.73
CA GLU A 98 37.98 17.63 7.47
C GLU A 98 37.26 18.26 6.28
N LEU A 99 35.93 18.12 6.23
CA LEU A 99 35.08 18.73 5.20
C LEU A 99 35.16 20.26 5.21
N SER A 100 35.20 20.88 6.40
CA SER A 100 35.36 22.33 6.56
C SER A 100 36.65 22.82 5.92
N LYS A 101 37.76 22.12 6.15
CA LYS A 101 39.06 22.43 5.55
C LYS A 101 39.06 22.27 4.03
N THR A 102 38.48 21.18 3.50
CA THR A 102 38.46 20.93 2.06
C THR A 102 37.55 21.89 1.29
N LEU A 103 36.39 22.22 1.86
CA LEU A 103 35.37 23.05 1.20
C LEU A 103 35.49 24.55 1.53
N ASN A 104 36.40 24.93 2.45
CA ASN A 104 36.51 26.29 2.99
C ASN A 104 35.16 26.84 3.52
N LEU A 105 34.35 25.96 4.11
CA LEU A 105 33.05 26.29 4.71
C LEU A 105 33.13 26.23 6.23
N SER A 106 32.32 27.03 6.93
CA SER A 106 32.23 26.92 8.39
C SER A 106 31.66 25.58 8.83
N ASP A 107 32.14 25.05 9.97
CA ASP A 107 31.60 23.84 10.60
C ASP A 107 30.08 23.91 10.76
N ARG A 108 29.56 25.08 11.20
CA ARG A 108 28.12 25.35 11.37
C ARG A 108 27.36 25.25 10.05
N SER A 109 27.93 25.71 8.94
CA SER A 109 27.31 25.63 7.61
C SER A 109 27.18 24.17 7.16
N ILE A 110 28.20 23.35 7.43
CA ILE A 110 28.20 21.92 7.12
C ILE A 110 27.17 21.20 7.99
N GLU A 111 27.16 21.41 9.30
CA GLU A 111 26.16 20.83 10.21
C GLU A 111 24.74 21.21 9.82
N ALA A 112 24.51 22.49 9.48
CA ALA A 112 23.22 22.98 9.01
C ALA A 112 22.81 22.30 7.70
N TRP A 113 23.74 22.10 6.77
CA TRP A 113 23.50 21.37 5.52
C TRP A 113 23.05 19.94 5.80
N PHE A 114 23.78 19.20 6.64
CA PHE A 114 23.44 17.82 7.00
C PHE A 114 22.08 17.73 7.71
N ARG A 115 21.79 18.66 8.63
CA ARG A 115 20.49 18.75 9.30
C ARG A 115 19.36 19.03 8.30
N LYS A 116 19.58 19.96 7.38
CA LYS A 116 18.62 20.36 6.36
C LYS A 116 18.34 19.21 5.39
N LYS A 117 19.38 18.53 4.91
CA LYS A 117 19.29 17.34 4.04
C LYS A 117 18.49 16.22 4.69
N ARG A 118 18.80 15.86 5.94
CA ARG A 118 18.01 14.86 6.70
C ARG A 118 16.55 15.25 6.86
N ASN A 119 16.26 16.53 7.08
CA ASN A 119 14.88 17.00 7.20
C ASN A 119 14.13 17.00 5.87
N CYS A 120 14.81 17.15 4.73
CA CYS A 120 14.20 16.99 3.41
C CYS A 120 13.85 15.53 3.07
N GLU A 121 14.60 14.55 3.60
CA GLU A 121 14.32 13.13 3.39
C GLU A 121 13.17 12.60 4.26
N LYS A 122 12.80 13.33 5.33
CA LYS A 122 11.67 12.94 6.15
C LYS A 122 10.37 13.13 5.38
N PHE A 123 9.59 12.05 5.27
CA PHE A 123 8.22 12.13 4.80
C PHE A 123 7.43 13.14 5.65
N PRO A 124 6.72 14.09 5.02
CA PRO A 124 5.93 15.08 5.72
C PRO A 124 4.87 14.42 6.62
N THR A 125 4.67 14.93 7.84
CA THR A 125 3.64 14.40 8.76
C THR A 125 2.24 14.45 8.15
N ILE A 126 1.93 15.52 7.40
CA ILE A 126 0.65 15.65 6.69
C ILE A 126 0.45 14.57 5.61
N VAL A 127 1.52 14.12 4.95
CA VAL A 127 1.43 13.03 3.96
C VAL A 127 1.12 11.71 4.67
N LYS A 128 1.77 11.45 5.81
CA LYS A 128 1.50 10.25 6.62
C LYS A 128 0.07 10.22 7.16
N LEU A 129 -0.45 11.38 7.59
CA LEU A 129 -1.84 11.51 8.03
C LEU A 129 -2.81 11.15 6.90
N VAL A 130 -2.68 11.80 5.75
CA VAL A 130 -3.53 11.57 4.57
C VAL A 130 -3.50 10.09 4.14
N GLU A 131 -2.34 9.44 4.17
CA GLU A 131 -2.22 8.01 3.88
C GLU A 131 -2.93 7.13 4.92
N SER A 132 -2.85 7.51 6.19
CA SER A 132 -3.49 6.78 7.29
C SER A 132 -5.02 6.94 7.23
N GLU A 133 -5.52 8.13 6.93
CA GLU A 133 -6.95 8.41 6.74
C GLU A 133 -7.52 7.64 5.55
N TRP A 134 -6.79 7.58 4.43
CA TRP A 134 -7.20 6.75 3.29
C TRP A 134 -7.29 5.27 3.69
N LYS A 135 -6.28 4.73 4.39
CA LYS A 135 -6.30 3.33 4.86
C LYS A 135 -7.49 3.08 5.77
N LEU A 136 -7.73 3.96 6.74
CA LEU A 136 -8.88 3.86 7.65
C LEU A 136 -10.20 3.82 6.87
N CYS A 137 -10.41 4.76 5.95
CA CYS A 137 -11.61 4.83 5.13
C CYS A 137 -11.78 3.56 4.27
N TYR A 138 -10.72 3.14 3.56
CA TYR A 138 -10.75 1.96 2.69
C TYR A 138 -11.03 0.67 3.46
N TYR A 139 -10.31 0.40 4.55
CA TYR A 139 -10.52 -0.83 5.32
C TYR A 139 -11.87 -0.85 6.04
N THR A 140 -12.31 0.30 6.57
CA THR A 140 -13.63 0.39 7.24
C THR A 140 -14.76 0.15 6.24
N THR A 141 -14.69 0.76 5.06
CA THR A 141 -15.69 0.56 4.01
C THR A 141 -15.72 -0.88 3.50
N MET A 142 -14.55 -1.49 3.27
CA MET A 142 -14.47 -2.91 2.88
C MET A 142 -15.00 -3.85 3.97
N PHE A 143 -14.73 -3.55 5.25
CA PHE A 143 -15.25 -4.31 6.36
C PHE A 143 -16.78 -4.23 6.45
N LEU A 144 -17.34 -3.02 6.40
CA LEU A 144 -18.79 -2.82 6.42
C LEU A 144 -19.47 -3.44 5.19
N TYR A 145 -18.85 -3.32 4.02
CA TYR A 145 -19.33 -3.98 2.81
C TYR A 145 -19.32 -5.50 2.95
N GLY A 146 -18.26 -6.08 3.53
CA GLY A 146 -18.19 -7.52 3.81
C GLY A 146 -19.31 -7.97 4.75
N LEU A 147 -19.54 -7.25 5.85
CA LEU A 147 -20.66 -7.53 6.75
C LEU A 147 -22.00 -7.48 6.02
N PHE A 148 -22.25 -6.42 5.25
CA PHE A 148 -23.50 -6.25 4.50
C PHE A 148 -23.69 -7.35 3.44
N ALA A 149 -22.66 -7.65 2.64
CA ALA A 149 -22.75 -8.62 1.56
C ALA A 149 -22.94 -10.06 2.06
N LEU A 150 -22.42 -10.38 3.25
CA LEU A 150 -22.49 -11.73 3.82
C LEU A 150 -23.61 -11.92 4.85
N HIS A 151 -24.29 -10.87 5.33
CA HIS A 151 -25.23 -11.02 6.46
C HIS A 151 -26.36 -12.05 6.23
N ASP A 152 -26.87 -12.13 5.00
CA ASP A 152 -27.94 -13.05 4.60
C ASP A 152 -27.46 -14.47 4.27
N LYS A 153 -26.14 -14.72 4.33
CA LYS A 153 -25.56 -16.00 3.94
C LYS A 153 -25.42 -16.89 5.16
N SER A 154 -25.89 -18.14 5.07
CA SER A 154 -25.83 -19.09 6.20
C SER A 154 -24.38 -19.30 6.68
N TYR A 155 -23.44 -19.32 5.74
CA TYR A 155 -22.01 -19.46 6.01
C TYR A 155 -21.35 -18.28 6.73
N PHE A 156 -22.02 -17.13 6.84
CA PHE A 156 -21.57 -16.04 7.69
C PHE A 156 -21.75 -16.36 9.18
N TRP A 157 -22.78 -17.15 9.50
CA TRP A 157 -23.14 -17.53 10.87
C TRP A 157 -22.56 -18.90 11.26
N ASP A 158 -22.51 -19.84 10.32
CA ASP A 158 -21.88 -21.15 10.50
C ASP A 158 -20.83 -21.41 9.42
N VAL A 159 -19.55 -21.35 9.80
CA VAL A 159 -18.43 -21.57 8.88
C VAL A 159 -18.48 -22.95 8.22
N ARG A 160 -19.13 -23.96 8.83
CA ARG A 160 -19.23 -25.31 8.24
C ARG A 160 -19.97 -25.30 6.91
N ASP A 161 -20.96 -24.43 6.76
CA ASP A 161 -21.76 -24.29 5.55
C ASP A 161 -20.94 -23.85 4.33
N THR A 162 -19.74 -23.27 4.54
CA THR A 162 -18.84 -22.91 3.42
C THR A 162 -18.37 -24.10 2.61
N MET A 163 -18.23 -25.28 3.25
CA MET A 163 -17.67 -26.48 2.63
C MET A 163 -18.72 -27.57 2.44
N MET A 164 -19.96 -27.34 2.88
CA MET A 164 -21.05 -28.27 2.70
C MET A 164 -21.33 -28.47 1.21
N ASN A 165 -21.18 -29.71 0.74
CA ASN A 165 -21.32 -30.13 -0.66
C ASN A 165 -20.22 -29.64 -1.62
N TYR A 166 -19.07 -29.14 -1.16
CA TYR A 166 -17.93 -28.87 -2.06
C TYR A 166 -17.49 -30.17 -2.76
N PRO A 167 -17.21 -30.18 -4.09
CA PRO A 167 -17.28 -29.08 -5.07
C PRO A 167 -18.66 -28.90 -5.75
N TYR A 168 -19.62 -29.78 -5.45
CA TYR A 168 -20.99 -29.79 -5.99
C TYR A 168 -21.93 -28.81 -5.27
N HIS A 169 -21.43 -27.64 -4.86
CA HIS A 169 -22.30 -26.63 -4.28
C HIS A 169 -23.38 -26.27 -5.29
N VAL A 170 -24.65 -26.35 -4.88
CA VAL A 170 -25.78 -25.78 -5.62
C VAL A 170 -26.14 -24.53 -4.82
N ILE A 171 -25.77 -23.34 -5.33
CA ILE A 171 -26.11 -22.05 -4.69
C ILE A 171 -27.54 -21.68 -5.04
#